data_AF-F7XPG2-F1
#
_entry.id   AF-F7XPG2-F1
#
_cell.length_a   1.000
_cell.length_b   1.000
_cell.length_c   1.000
_cell.angle_alpha   90.00
_cell.angle_beta   90.00
_cell.angle_gamma   90.00
#
_symmetry.space_group_name_H-M   'P 1'
#
loop_
_entity.id
_entity.type
_entity.pdbx_description
1 polymer ?
#
loop_
_entity_poly.entity_id
_entity_poly.type
_entity_poly.pdbx_seq_one_letter_code
_entity_poly.pdbx_strand_id
1 'polypeptide(L)'
;MNLITKQYLKERFQNYYKNNSVNPPVDYPSREWGFILFDEMPQIVMRRHKSFGSAGEVNEYLEGMVPSHCYYSVAYYRYPAASTMKEKDWLGADLIFDLDADHLPGAPTSYSEMLEHVKTETFKLYDFLEDDFGFSEDDIQIVFSGGRGYHLHINDPCVHDLDSSQRREIVDYISSTGLSIDSMFSKKQVSGDAGQENAKISSFPGENSGGWEKRINNFIISYLQRIIKKDNAVDLLSSYNGIGKKRAKTLIDIINNEDEIDLLRNGKIGNLSKMPVGFIKQIAYAGINEMIANVDEPVTSDIKRLIRLPGSLHGGSGMKVTVLSSSELDTFDPLTDAVVFGNESVEINVKRPYSLNMKGKEFCVEEGIYNLPEYAAIHLICRGVAEYGS
;
A
#
# COMPACT_ATOMS: atom_id res chain seq x y z
N MET A 1 5.49 7.67 28.95
CA MET A 1 4.72 8.93 28.84
C MET A 1 4.06 9.22 30.16
N ASN A 2 4.55 10.25 30.84
CA ASN A 2 4.03 10.77 32.09
C ASN A 2 2.62 11.41 31.95
N LEU A 3 1.96 11.71 33.07
CA LEU A 3 0.59 12.22 33.11
C LEU A 3 0.46 13.61 32.45
N ILE A 4 1.44 14.49 32.68
CA ILE A 4 1.44 15.86 32.13
C ILE A 4 1.50 15.81 30.60
N THR A 5 2.34 14.93 30.05
CA THR A 5 2.50 14.73 28.61
C THR A 5 1.22 14.20 27.98
N LYS A 6 0.52 13.27 28.65
CA LYS A 6 -0.78 12.78 28.18
C LYS A 6 -1.84 13.87 28.16
N GLN A 7 -1.88 14.70 29.21
CA GLN A 7 -2.82 15.81 29.28
C GLN A 7 -2.55 16.83 28.17
N TYR A 8 -1.27 17.16 27.92
CA TYR A 8 -0.87 18.02 26.81
C TYR A 8 -1.33 17.48 25.45
N LEU A 9 -1.04 16.20 25.15
CA LEU A 9 -1.50 15.59 23.89
C LEU A 9 -3.02 15.58 23.77
N LYS A 10 -3.73 15.26 24.87
CA LYS A 10 -5.19 15.26 24.91
C LYS A 10 -5.74 16.65 24.60
N GLU A 11 -5.19 17.71 25.18
CA GLU A 11 -5.61 19.08 24.87
C GLU A 11 -5.40 19.44 23.39
N ARG A 12 -4.24 19.09 22.82
CA ARG A 12 -3.94 19.36 21.40
C ARG A 12 -4.83 18.55 20.46
N PHE A 13 -5.07 17.27 20.75
CA PHE A 13 -6.00 16.43 19.98
C PHE A 13 -7.45 16.91 20.11
N GLN A 14 -7.87 17.37 21.29
CA GLN A 14 -9.20 17.94 21.48
C GLN A 14 -9.38 19.21 20.66
N ASN A 15 -8.38 20.10 20.65
CA ASN A 15 -8.40 21.30 19.82
C ASN A 15 -8.48 20.95 18.33
N TYR A 16 -7.81 19.88 17.88
CA TYR A 16 -7.97 19.39 16.52
C TYR A 16 -9.41 19.00 16.23
N TYR A 17 -10.02 18.11 17.04
CA TYR A 17 -11.38 17.63 16.79
C TYR A 17 -12.45 18.73 16.90
N LYS A 18 -12.27 19.73 17.78
CA LYS A 18 -13.17 20.90 17.87
C LYS A 18 -13.18 21.77 16.63
N ASN A 19 -12.04 21.85 15.93
CA ASN A 19 -11.87 22.75 14.78
C ASN A 19 -11.97 22.02 13.44
N ASN A 20 -12.05 20.68 13.44
CA ASN A 20 -12.06 19.86 12.24
C ASN A 20 -13.13 18.79 12.37
N SER A 21 -14.24 18.97 11.65
CA SER A 21 -15.26 17.94 11.55
C SER A 21 -14.74 16.74 10.76
N VAL A 22 -14.90 15.55 11.34
CA VAL A 22 -14.56 14.28 10.70
C VAL A 22 -15.81 13.71 10.03
N ASN A 23 -15.69 13.41 8.74
CA ASN A 23 -16.75 12.75 7.99
C ASN A 23 -16.75 11.25 8.35
N PRO A 24 -17.89 10.69 8.79
CA PRO A 24 -17.97 9.26 9.01
C PRO A 24 -17.93 8.49 7.69
N PRO A 25 -17.51 7.21 7.70
CA PRO A 25 -17.50 6.35 6.52
C PRO A 25 -18.92 6.09 6.01
N VAL A 26 -19.03 5.63 4.76
CA VAL A 26 -20.31 5.19 4.17
C VAL A 26 -20.95 4.11 5.05
N ASP A 27 -22.27 4.20 5.22
CA ASP A 27 -23.07 3.31 6.07
C ASP A 27 -22.53 3.14 7.51
N TYR A 28 -21.95 4.21 8.06
CA TYR A 28 -21.48 4.24 9.45
C TYR A 28 -22.48 3.75 10.52
N PRO A 29 -23.82 3.88 10.38
CA PRO A 29 -24.75 3.33 11.37
C PRO A 29 -24.71 1.81 11.47
N SER A 30 -24.28 1.13 10.40
CA SER A 30 -24.16 -0.33 10.31
C SER A 30 -22.77 -0.82 10.69
N ARG A 31 -21.86 0.06 11.13
CA ARG A 31 -20.46 -0.29 11.43
C ARG A 31 -20.19 -0.27 12.92
N GLU A 32 -19.32 -1.17 13.37
CA GLU A 32 -18.76 -1.11 14.72
C GLU A 32 -17.66 -0.06 14.78
N TRP A 33 -17.60 0.66 15.89
CA TRP A 33 -16.55 1.61 16.19
C TRP A 33 -15.68 1.17 17.36
N GLY A 34 -14.39 1.50 17.27
CA GLY A 34 -13.36 1.18 18.25
C GLY A 34 -12.47 2.38 18.54
N PHE A 35 -12.13 2.60 19.81
CA PHE A 35 -11.34 3.75 20.23
C PHE A 35 -10.28 3.39 21.25
N ILE A 36 -9.11 4.00 21.11
CA ILE A 36 -8.07 4.04 22.15
C ILE A 36 -8.00 5.48 22.65
N LEU A 37 -8.01 5.68 23.96
CA LEU A 37 -7.88 7.00 24.58
C LEU A 37 -6.49 7.18 25.17
N PHE A 38 -6.21 8.38 25.69
CA PHE A 38 -5.03 8.68 26.50
C PHE A 38 -5.15 8.09 27.92
N ASP A 39 -5.36 6.77 28.02
CA ASP A 39 -5.53 6.05 29.29
C ASP A 39 -4.23 6.00 30.11
N GLU A 40 -4.36 5.81 31.43
CA GLU A 40 -3.22 5.56 32.30
C GLU A 40 -2.56 4.21 31.99
N MET A 41 -1.23 4.17 32.00
CA MET A 41 -0.47 2.93 31.85
C MET A 41 -0.70 2.05 33.11
N PRO A 42 -0.69 0.71 33.01
CA PRO A 42 0.07 -0.08 32.02
C PRO A 42 -0.73 -0.66 30.84
N GLN A 43 -2.05 -0.48 30.77
CA GLN A 43 -2.86 -1.17 29.74
C GLN A 43 -3.52 -0.19 28.78
N ILE A 44 -3.15 -0.29 27.50
CA ILE A 44 -3.88 0.35 26.40
C ILE A 44 -5.18 -0.43 26.20
N VAL A 45 -6.33 0.21 26.43
CA VAL A 45 -7.64 -0.43 26.32
C VAL A 45 -8.35 0.03 25.05
N MET A 46 -8.72 -0.93 24.21
CA MET A 46 -9.58 -0.68 23.06
C MET A 46 -11.06 -0.71 23.49
N ARG A 47 -11.73 0.44 23.42
CA ARG A 47 -13.17 0.56 23.68
C ARG A 47 -13.93 0.26 22.39
N ARG A 48 -14.52 -0.93 22.31
CA ARG A 48 -15.23 -1.48 21.16
C ARG A 48 -16.75 -1.50 21.33
N HIS A 49 -17.46 -2.09 20.36
CA HIS A 49 -18.92 -2.28 20.39
C HIS A 49 -19.71 -0.96 20.46
N LYS A 50 -19.22 0.07 19.77
CA LYS A 50 -19.91 1.35 19.62
C LYS A 50 -20.54 1.45 18.23
N SER A 51 -21.60 2.23 18.13
CA SER A 51 -22.26 2.62 16.89
C SER A 51 -22.81 4.03 17.06
N PHE A 52 -22.98 4.74 15.95
CA PHE A 52 -23.46 6.12 15.94
C PHE A 52 -24.61 6.25 14.95
N GLY A 53 -25.66 6.97 15.35
CA GLY A 53 -26.85 7.21 14.53
C GLY A 53 -26.73 8.40 13.60
N SER A 54 -25.78 9.32 13.86
CA SER A 54 -25.55 10.49 13.01
C SER A 54 -24.08 10.92 12.96
N ALA A 55 -23.70 11.67 11.93
CA ALA A 55 -22.39 12.29 11.82
C ALA A 55 -22.12 13.30 12.97
N GLY A 56 -23.16 13.95 13.49
CA GLY A 56 -23.06 14.84 14.65
C GLY A 56 -22.61 14.09 15.90
N GLU A 57 -23.23 12.94 16.19
CA GLU A 57 -22.86 12.09 17.33
C GLU A 57 -21.40 11.60 17.25
N VAL A 58 -20.91 11.30 16.04
CA VAL A 58 -19.49 10.93 15.85
C VAL A 58 -18.58 12.08 16.27
N ASN A 59 -18.85 13.30 15.78
CA ASN A 59 -18.01 14.47 16.07
C ASN A 59 -18.09 14.87 17.55
N GLU A 60 -19.28 14.89 18.14
CA GLU A 60 -19.47 15.13 19.58
C GLU A 60 -18.67 14.12 20.42
N TYR A 61 -18.64 12.84 20.02
CA TYR A 61 -17.86 11.82 20.70
C TYR A 61 -16.35 12.06 20.57
N LEU A 62 -15.86 12.41 19.38
CA LEU A 62 -14.43 12.70 19.16
C LEU A 62 -13.98 13.92 19.98
N GLU A 63 -14.78 14.98 20.02
CA GLU A 63 -14.51 16.18 20.81
C GLU A 63 -14.57 15.95 22.33
N GLY A 64 -15.51 15.13 22.78
CA GLY A 64 -15.74 14.86 24.20
C GLY A 64 -14.78 13.82 24.79
N MET A 65 -14.55 12.72 24.06
CA MET A 65 -13.74 11.59 24.56
C MET A 65 -12.27 11.69 24.16
N VAL A 66 -11.96 12.41 23.07
CA VAL A 66 -10.60 12.71 22.61
C VAL A 66 -9.74 11.45 22.46
N PRO A 67 -10.08 10.57 21.50
CA PRO A 67 -9.31 9.36 21.29
C PRO A 67 -7.92 9.67 20.73
N SER A 68 -6.92 8.93 21.20
CA SER A 68 -5.58 8.88 20.58
C SER A 68 -5.59 8.08 19.29
N HIS A 69 -6.49 7.09 19.17
CA HIS A 69 -6.74 6.39 17.92
C HIS A 69 -8.24 6.11 17.75
N CYS A 70 -8.73 6.35 16.54
CA CYS A 70 -10.12 6.10 16.15
C CYS A 70 -10.19 5.05 15.04
N TYR A 71 -11.10 4.10 15.17
CA TYR A 71 -11.30 3.00 14.23
C TYR A 71 -12.78 2.72 13.98
N TYR A 72 -13.06 2.13 12.82
CA TYR A 72 -14.36 1.58 12.47
C TYR A 72 -14.18 0.22 11.76
N SER A 73 -15.21 -0.62 11.75
CA SER A 73 -15.14 -1.93 11.12
C SER A 73 -15.26 -1.85 9.62
N VAL A 74 -14.45 -2.67 8.94
CA VAL A 74 -14.62 -2.98 7.50
C VAL A 74 -15.94 -3.70 7.25
N ALA A 75 -16.43 -4.42 8.27
CA ALA A 75 -17.69 -5.14 8.27
C ALA A 75 -18.90 -4.23 8.48
N TYR A 76 -20.00 -4.63 7.86
CA TYR A 76 -21.35 -4.17 8.13
C TYR A 76 -22.10 -5.18 9.00
N TYR A 77 -22.90 -4.66 9.91
CA TYR A 77 -23.67 -5.42 10.89
C TYR A 77 -25.08 -4.85 10.99
N ARG A 78 -26.08 -5.71 11.23
CA ARG A 78 -27.41 -5.24 11.60
C ARG A 78 -27.42 -4.64 13.00
N TYR A 79 -26.61 -5.17 13.91
CA TYR A 79 -26.49 -4.75 15.31
C TYR A 79 -25.02 -4.49 15.69
N PRO A 80 -24.38 -3.43 15.18
CA PRO A 80 -22.93 -3.21 15.33
C PRO A 80 -22.44 -3.07 16.77
N ALA A 81 -23.31 -2.59 17.67
CA ALA A 81 -23.04 -2.43 19.10
C ALA A 81 -23.22 -3.72 19.93
N ALA A 82 -23.67 -4.83 19.34
CA ALA A 82 -23.79 -6.08 20.08
C ALA A 82 -22.41 -6.58 20.56
N SER A 83 -22.38 -7.23 21.72
CA SER A 83 -21.13 -7.66 22.36
C SER A 83 -20.55 -8.93 21.74
N THR A 84 -21.39 -9.79 21.15
CA THR A 84 -20.94 -11.03 20.52
C THR A 84 -21.13 -11.01 19.00
N MET A 85 -20.25 -11.69 18.27
CA MET A 85 -20.30 -11.74 16.80
C MET A 85 -21.60 -12.35 16.25
N LYS A 86 -22.16 -13.33 16.95
CA LYS A 86 -23.41 -13.97 16.55
C LYS A 86 -24.59 -12.99 16.64
N GLU A 87 -24.58 -12.12 17.65
CA GLU A 87 -25.63 -11.13 17.86
C GLU A 87 -25.48 -9.91 16.93
N LYS A 88 -24.27 -9.63 16.43
CA LYS A 88 -24.05 -8.52 15.50
C LYS A 88 -24.78 -8.68 14.17
N ASP A 89 -25.01 -9.93 13.73
CA ASP A 89 -25.64 -10.27 12.45
C ASP A 89 -24.89 -9.60 11.26
N TRP A 90 -23.79 -10.24 10.84
CA TRP A 90 -22.88 -9.76 9.78
C TRP A 90 -23.58 -9.71 8.42
N LEU A 91 -23.39 -8.60 7.70
CA LEU A 91 -24.07 -8.31 6.43
C LEU A 91 -23.15 -8.24 5.21
N GLY A 92 -21.83 -8.14 5.42
CA GLY A 92 -20.85 -7.90 4.36
C GLY A 92 -19.60 -7.22 4.91
N ALA A 93 -18.56 -7.05 4.10
CA ALA A 93 -17.39 -6.25 4.47
C ALA A 93 -16.69 -5.62 3.25
N ASP A 94 -16.20 -4.40 3.42
CA ASP A 94 -15.28 -3.80 2.44
C ASP A 94 -14.04 -4.66 2.23
N LEU A 95 -13.39 -4.55 1.07
CA LEU A 95 -12.08 -5.15 0.82
C LEU A 95 -11.00 -4.11 1.09
N ILE A 96 -10.17 -4.38 2.09
CA ILE A 96 -9.11 -3.47 2.53
C ILE A 96 -7.76 -4.12 2.31
N PHE A 97 -6.83 -3.36 1.74
CA PHE A 97 -5.42 -3.71 1.70
C PHE A 97 -4.64 -2.76 2.60
N ASP A 98 -3.69 -3.27 3.36
CA ASP A 98 -2.80 -2.49 4.23
C ASP A 98 -1.36 -2.70 3.80
N LEU A 99 -0.69 -1.60 3.46
CA LEU A 99 0.75 -1.55 3.23
C LEU A 99 1.39 -0.83 4.41
N ASP A 100 1.97 -1.58 5.34
CA ASP A 100 2.85 -1.05 6.38
C ASP A 100 4.31 -1.27 5.97
N ALA A 101 5.13 -0.24 6.12
CA ALA A 101 6.55 -0.32 5.81
C ALA A 101 7.32 -1.41 6.57
N ASP A 102 6.82 -1.86 7.74
CA ASP A 102 7.42 -3.00 8.46
C ASP A 102 7.30 -4.32 7.69
N HIS A 103 6.34 -4.45 6.77
CA HIS A 103 6.11 -5.64 5.96
C HIS A 103 6.80 -5.60 4.60
N LEU A 104 7.42 -4.47 4.24
CA LEU A 104 8.08 -4.30 2.96
C LEU A 104 9.55 -4.77 2.99
N PRO A 105 10.03 -5.45 1.93
CA PRO A 105 11.42 -5.89 1.86
C PRO A 105 12.35 -4.70 1.63
N GLY A 106 13.53 -4.68 2.28
CA GLY A 106 14.51 -3.61 2.11
C GLY A 106 14.25 -2.45 3.06
N ALA A 107 14.66 -2.64 4.32
CA ALA A 107 14.48 -1.65 5.38
C ALA A 107 15.21 -0.34 5.01
N PRO A 108 14.48 0.77 4.82
CA PRO A 108 15.06 2.06 4.50
C PRO A 108 15.84 2.62 5.69
N THR A 109 16.75 3.56 5.42
CA THR A 109 17.68 4.06 6.44
C THR A 109 17.08 5.21 7.27
N SER A 110 16.05 5.87 6.74
CA SER A 110 15.34 6.97 7.41
C SER A 110 13.82 6.82 7.35
N TYR A 111 13.11 7.54 8.22
CA TYR A 111 11.65 7.57 8.22
C TYR A 111 11.06 8.20 6.95
N SER A 112 11.77 9.16 6.33
CA SER A 112 11.32 9.76 5.06
C SER A 112 11.43 8.76 3.90
N GLU A 113 12.55 8.05 3.81
CA GLU A 113 12.74 6.99 2.80
C GLU A 113 11.72 5.86 2.99
N MET A 114 11.38 5.54 4.23
CA MET A 114 10.31 4.59 4.57
C MET A 114 8.97 4.98 3.95
N LEU A 115 8.56 6.24 4.13
CA LEU A 115 7.30 6.74 3.63
C LEU A 115 7.25 6.81 2.10
N GLU A 116 8.37 7.16 1.46
CA GLU A 116 8.48 7.18 0.00
C GLU A 116 8.45 5.76 -0.59
N HIS A 117 9.12 4.82 0.06
CA HIS A 117 9.12 3.43 -0.37
C HIS A 117 7.73 2.81 -0.28
N VAL A 118 7.02 2.97 0.85
CA VAL A 118 5.65 2.43 0.99
C VAL A 118 4.66 3.11 0.03
N LYS A 119 4.86 4.40 -0.28
CA LYS A 119 4.10 5.09 -1.33
C LYS A 119 4.34 4.47 -2.72
N THR A 120 5.59 4.15 -3.05
CA THR A 120 5.93 3.44 -4.30
C THR A 120 5.24 2.08 -4.39
N GLU A 121 5.24 1.31 -3.30
CA GLU A 121 4.54 0.02 -3.26
C GLU A 121 3.01 0.17 -3.33
N THR A 122 2.47 1.29 -2.82
CA THR A 122 1.04 1.62 -2.90
C THR A 122 0.61 1.79 -4.36
N PHE A 123 1.44 2.40 -5.22
CA PHE A 123 1.16 2.50 -6.66
C PHE A 123 1.09 1.13 -7.33
N LYS A 124 1.98 0.20 -6.98
CA LYS A 124 1.93 -1.16 -7.56
C LYS A 124 0.62 -1.85 -7.23
N LEU A 125 0.14 -1.72 -5.99
CA LEU A 125 -1.16 -2.27 -5.61
C LEU A 125 -2.29 -1.58 -6.37
N TYR A 126 -2.27 -0.25 -6.45
CA TYR A 126 -3.26 0.51 -7.19
C TYR A 126 -3.37 0.02 -8.64
N ASP A 127 -2.23 -0.15 -9.32
CA ASP A 127 -2.17 -0.70 -10.68
C ASP A 127 -2.83 -2.07 -10.79
N PHE A 128 -2.71 -2.96 -9.78
CA PHE A 128 -3.44 -4.24 -9.79
C PHE A 128 -4.95 -4.06 -9.68
N LEU A 129 -5.39 -3.19 -8.79
CA LEU A 129 -6.82 -2.95 -8.54
C LEU A 129 -7.50 -2.36 -9.77
N GLU A 130 -6.83 -1.44 -10.46
CA GLU A 130 -7.33 -0.82 -11.68
C GLU A 130 -7.23 -1.77 -12.89
N ASP A 131 -6.02 -2.20 -13.26
CA ASP A 131 -5.80 -2.92 -14.53
C ASP A 131 -6.28 -4.38 -14.52
N ASP A 132 -6.14 -5.08 -13.39
CA ASP A 132 -6.38 -6.52 -13.31
C ASP A 132 -7.76 -6.84 -12.74
N PHE A 133 -8.16 -6.12 -11.68
CA PHE A 133 -9.47 -6.31 -11.05
C PHE A 133 -10.56 -5.40 -11.64
N GLY A 134 -10.19 -4.35 -12.39
CA GLY A 134 -11.14 -3.50 -13.10
C GLY A 134 -11.91 -2.53 -12.21
N PHE A 135 -11.40 -2.23 -11.02
CA PHE A 135 -11.98 -1.19 -10.16
C PHE A 135 -11.66 0.18 -10.76
N SER A 136 -12.67 1.05 -10.80
CA SER A 136 -12.47 2.44 -11.22
C SER A 136 -11.83 3.27 -10.10
N GLU A 137 -11.34 4.47 -10.44
CA GLU A 137 -10.79 5.38 -9.42
C GLU A 137 -11.82 5.70 -8.31
N ASP A 138 -13.11 5.75 -8.65
CA ASP A 138 -14.20 6.02 -7.70
C ASP A 138 -14.43 4.85 -6.72
N ASP A 139 -14.06 3.63 -7.10
CA ASP A 139 -14.20 2.42 -6.27
C ASP A 139 -13.03 2.27 -5.28
N ILE A 140 -11.90 2.95 -5.53
CA ILE A 140 -10.66 2.82 -4.78
C ILE A 140 -10.41 4.06 -3.93
N GLN A 141 -10.64 3.96 -2.62
CA GLN A 141 -10.26 5.01 -1.67
C GLN A 141 -8.85 4.76 -1.12
N ILE A 142 -7.90 5.63 -1.45
CA ILE A 142 -6.54 5.60 -0.91
C ILE A 142 -6.49 6.39 0.40
N VAL A 143 -5.91 5.82 1.44
CA VAL A 143 -5.85 6.44 2.77
C VAL A 143 -4.44 6.35 3.35
N PHE A 144 -3.77 7.48 3.56
CA PHE A 144 -2.59 7.51 4.41
C PHE A 144 -2.99 7.22 5.86
N SER A 145 -2.41 6.18 6.46
CA SER A 145 -2.74 5.67 7.81
C SER A 145 -2.44 6.66 8.94
N GLY A 146 -1.80 7.80 8.65
CA GLY A 146 -1.26 8.74 9.63
C GLY A 146 0.05 8.26 10.26
N GLY A 147 0.57 7.11 9.86
CA GLY A 147 1.73 6.46 10.49
C GLY A 147 2.83 6.13 9.49
N ARG A 148 2.87 4.88 9.02
CA ARG A 148 3.99 4.31 8.27
C ARG A 148 3.56 3.64 6.97
N GLY A 149 2.35 3.94 6.52
CA GLY A 149 1.71 3.12 5.51
C GLY A 149 0.43 3.71 4.96
N TYR A 150 -0.10 3.03 3.96
CA TYR A 150 -1.33 3.38 3.26
C TYR A 150 -2.30 2.21 3.30
N HIS A 151 -3.58 2.52 3.30
CA HIS A 151 -4.63 1.56 3.06
C HIS A 151 -5.32 1.88 1.74
N LEU A 152 -5.75 0.84 1.03
CA LEU A 152 -6.68 0.99 -0.10
C LEU A 152 -7.98 0.30 0.28
N HIS A 153 -9.07 1.06 0.25
CA HIS A 153 -10.40 0.59 0.59
C HIS A 153 -11.23 0.44 -0.68
N ILE A 154 -11.76 -0.75 -0.91
CA ILE A 154 -12.71 -1.04 -1.98
C ILE A 154 -14.10 -1.19 -1.38
N ASN A 155 -14.99 -0.27 -1.75
CA ASN A 155 -16.38 -0.21 -1.31
C ASN A 155 -17.31 -0.53 -2.49
N ASP A 156 -17.16 -1.72 -3.06
CA ASP A 156 -18.05 -2.18 -4.14
C ASP A 156 -18.91 -3.37 -3.65
N PRO A 157 -20.22 -3.40 -3.96
CA PRO A 157 -21.08 -4.53 -3.61
C PRO A 157 -20.54 -5.91 -4.03
N CYS A 158 -19.75 -6.00 -5.11
CA CYS A 158 -19.18 -7.27 -5.58
C CYS A 158 -18.16 -7.88 -4.61
N VAL A 159 -17.53 -7.08 -3.73
CA VAL A 159 -16.56 -7.58 -2.76
C VAL A 159 -17.16 -7.87 -1.38
N HIS A 160 -18.39 -7.43 -1.10
CA HIS A 160 -18.97 -7.49 0.24
C HIS A 160 -19.13 -8.91 0.79
N ASP A 161 -19.51 -9.85 -0.07
CA ASP A 161 -19.77 -11.24 0.31
C ASP A 161 -18.51 -12.14 0.28
N LEU A 162 -17.35 -11.59 -0.12
CA LEU A 162 -16.11 -12.36 -0.15
C LEU A 162 -15.72 -12.81 1.26
N ASP A 163 -15.51 -14.11 1.43
CA ASP A 163 -15.02 -14.67 2.68
C ASP A 163 -13.49 -14.53 2.82
N SER A 164 -12.97 -14.88 4.00
CA SER A 164 -11.54 -14.79 4.28
C SER A 164 -10.65 -15.60 3.33
N SER A 165 -11.14 -16.74 2.82
CA SER A 165 -10.37 -17.58 1.89
C SER A 165 -10.33 -16.98 0.49
N GLN A 166 -11.45 -16.46 0.00
CA GLN A 166 -11.52 -15.79 -1.29
C GLN A 166 -10.67 -14.51 -1.30
N ARG A 167 -10.64 -13.77 -0.19
CA ARG A 167 -9.75 -12.60 -0.02
C ARG A 167 -8.28 -12.98 0.00
N ARG A 168 -7.94 -14.14 0.57
CA ARG A 168 -6.57 -14.66 0.51
C ARG A 168 -6.13 -14.98 -0.92
N GLU A 169 -7.01 -15.53 -1.75
CA GLU A 169 -6.68 -15.76 -3.18
C GLU A 169 -6.38 -14.44 -3.92
N ILE A 170 -7.04 -13.33 -3.56
CA ILE A 170 -6.73 -12.00 -4.09
C ILE A 170 -5.31 -11.56 -3.67
N VAL A 171 -4.95 -11.77 -2.39
CA VAL A 171 -3.60 -11.50 -1.88
C VAL A 171 -2.55 -12.38 -2.57
N ASP A 172 -2.85 -13.65 -2.78
CA ASP A 172 -1.97 -14.59 -3.48
C ASP A 172 -1.75 -14.16 -4.93
N TYR A 173 -2.78 -13.66 -5.61
CA TYR A 173 -2.68 -13.13 -6.96
C TYR A 173 -1.71 -11.94 -7.05
N ILE A 174 -1.90 -10.90 -6.22
CA ILE A 174 -1.06 -9.67 -6.29
C ILE A 174 0.38 -9.90 -5.81
N SER A 175 0.60 -10.91 -4.96
CA SER A 175 1.93 -11.33 -4.48
C SER A 175 2.61 -12.35 -5.41
N SER A 176 1.96 -12.76 -6.51
CA SER A 176 2.39 -13.81 -7.44
C SER A 176 2.53 -15.22 -6.82
N THR A 177 1.90 -15.44 -5.65
CA THR A 177 1.93 -16.73 -4.96
C THR A 177 1.25 -17.79 -5.81
N GLY A 178 1.95 -18.90 -6.08
CA GLY A 178 1.45 -19.98 -6.95
C GLY A 178 1.60 -19.73 -8.46
N LEU A 179 2.17 -18.59 -8.89
CA LEU A 179 2.37 -18.29 -10.31
C LEU A 179 3.40 -19.22 -10.96
N SER A 180 3.00 -19.92 -12.03
CA SER A 180 3.89 -20.82 -12.79
C SER A 180 4.34 -20.21 -14.11
N ILE A 181 5.55 -19.64 -14.12
CA ILE A 181 6.17 -19.09 -15.34
C ILE A 181 6.45 -20.17 -16.40
N ASP A 182 6.72 -21.41 -15.98
CA ASP A 182 7.02 -22.50 -16.90
C ASP A 182 5.88 -22.77 -17.88
N SER A 183 4.64 -22.59 -17.43
CA SER A 183 3.44 -22.76 -18.26
C SER A 183 3.34 -21.71 -19.37
N MET A 184 3.79 -20.47 -19.10
CA MET A 184 3.68 -19.31 -20.00
C MET A 184 4.63 -19.39 -21.20
N PHE A 185 5.80 -20.00 -21.02
CA PHE A 185 6.85 -20.14 -22.05
C PHE A 185 6.98 -21.57 -22.60
N SER A 186 5.91 -22.36 -22.49
CA SER A 186 5.89 -23.77 -22.92
C SER A 186 5.71 -23.93 -24.43
N LYS A 187 6.14 -25.07 -24.97
CA LYS A 187 5.88 -25.39 -26.39
C LYS A 187 4.50 -26.02 -26.52
N LYS A 188 3.50 -25.27 -26.97
CA LYS A 188 2.18 -25.84 -27.28
C LYS A 188 2.25 -26.58 -28.62
N GLN A 189 1.76 -27.82 -28.65
CA GLN A 189 1.44 -28.50 -29.91
C GLN A 189 0.14 -27.91 -30.45
N VAL A 190 0.15 -27.45 -31.68
CA VAL A 190 -1.06 -27.00 -32.38
C VAL A 190 -1.29 -27.95 -33.55
N SER A 191 -2.49 -28.51 -33.65
CA SER A 191 -2.93 -29.25 -34.83
C SER A 191 -3.54 -28.29 -35.83
N GLY A 192 -2.98 -28.20 -37.04
CA GLY A 192 -3.61 -27.50 -38.16
C GLY A 192 -4.65 -28.38 -38.86
N ASP A 193 -5.69 -27.76 -39.42
CA ASP A 193 -6.72 -28.43 -40.24
C ASP A 193 -6.19 -28.97 -41.58
N ALA A 194 -4.99 -28.57 -41.99
CA ALA A 194 -4.27 -29.16 -43.11
C ALA A 194 -3.24 -30.14 -42.57
N GLY A 195 -3.52 -31.44 -42.73
CA GLY A 195 -2.76 -32.53 -42.16
C GLY A 195 -1.23 -32.39 -42.25
N GLN A 196 -0.59 -32.69 -41.11
CA GLN A 196 0.85 -32.85 -40.89
C GLN A 196 1.74 -31.60 -41.01
N GLU A 197 1.75 -30.77 -39.97
CA GLU A 197 3.00 -30.23 -39.41
C GLU A 197 2.89 -30.13 -37.87
N ASN A 198 3.71 -30.90 -37.14
CA ASN A 198 3.88 -30.75 -35.69
C ASN A 198 4.73 -29.51 -35.39
N ALA A 199 4.20 -28.31 -35.63
CA ALA A 199 4.87 -27.08 -35.26
C ALA A 199 4.85 -26.91 -33.73
N LYS A 200 6.03 -26.90 -33.10
CA LYS A 200 6.18 -26.53 -31.69
C LYS A 200 6.28 -25.02 -31.61
N ILE A 201 5.15 -24.36 -31.38
CA ILE A 201 5.16 -22.91 -31.12
C ILE A 201 5.58 -22.72 -29.67
N SER A 202 6.68 -22.00 -29.44
CA SER A 202 6.98 -21.51 -28.09
C SER A 202 5.92 -20.45 -27.77
N SER A 203 5.06 -20.70 -26.79
CA SER A 203 4.12 -19.69 -26.33
C SER A 203 4.89 -18.51 -25.72
N PHE A 204 4.42 -17.31 -26.00
CA PHE A 204 4.85 -16.09 -25.34
C PHE A 204 3.58 -15.44 -24.80
N PRO A 205 3.58 -14.86 -23.58
CA PRO A 205 2.39 -14.19 -23.07
C PRO A 205 2.02 -13.05 -24.02
N GLY A 206 0.73 -12.80 -24.26
CA GLY A 206 0.27 -11.69 -25.12
C GLY A 206 -0.24 -10.51 -24.29
N GLU A 207 -0.21 -9.30 -24.86
CA GLU A 207 -0.78 -8.09 -24.26
C GLU A 207 -2.31 -8.15 -24.13
N ASN A 208 -2.96 -8.90 -25.03
CA ASN A 208 -4.39 -9.17 -25.00
C ASN A 208 -4.77 -10.30 -24.03
N SER A 209 -3.79 -10.97 -23.42
CA SER A 209 -4.06 -11.82 -22.26
C SER A 209 -4.48 -10.94 -21.07
N GLY A 210 -5.17 -11.52 -20.09
CA GLY A 210 -5.43 -10.83 -18.82
C GLY A 210 -4.27 -10.99 -17.82
N GLY A 211 -4.24 -10.15 -16.81
CA GLY A 211 -3.46 -10.35 -15.60
C GLY A 211 -1.95 -10.51 -15.78
N TRP A 212 -1.36 -11.47 -15.05
CA TRP A 212 0.09 -11.69 -15.05
C TRP A 212 0.72 -11.94 -16.43
N GLU A 213 0.01 -12.55 -17.38
CA GLU A 213 0.55 -12.71 -18.74
C GLU A 213 0.75 -11.34 -19.41
N LYS A 214 -0.25 -10.46 -19.36
CA LYS A 214 -0.15 -9.08 -19.88
C LYS A 214 0.98 -8.31 -19.20
N ARG A 215 1.04 -8.35 -17.87
CA ARG A 215 2.08 -7.67 -17.07
C ARG A 215 3.48 -8.12 -17.45
N ILE A 216 3.69 -9.44 -17.55
CA ILE A 216 5.00 -10.02 -17.93
C ILE A 216 5.36 -9.67 -19.38
N ASN A 217 4.39 -9.70 -20.31
CA ASN A 217 4.61 -9.28 -21.69
C ASN A 217 5.10 -7.83 -21.76
N ASN A 218 4.34 -6.91 -21.17
CA ASN A 218 4.64 -5.48 -21.14
C ASN A 218 6.00 -5.21 -20.50
N PHE A 219 6.29 -5.88 -19.39
CA PHE A 219 7.57 -5.77 -18.71
C PHE A 219 8.74 -6.23 -19.58
N ILE A 220 8.66 -7.43 -20.18
CA ILE A 220 9.75 -7.97 -21.02
C ILE A 220 10.04 -7.02 -22.18
N ILE A 221 9.00 -6.55 -22.88
CA ILE A 221 9.16 -5.64 -24.02
C ILE A 221 9.79 -4.32 -23.58
N SER A 222 9.25 -3.70 -22.53
CA SER A 222 9.75 -2.42 -22.00
C SER A 222 11.19 -2.54 -21.48
N TYR A 223 11.50 -3.65 -20.80
CA TYR A 223 12.84 -3.95 -20.30
C TYR A 223 13.84 -4.08 -21.45
N LEU A 224 13.49 -4.84 -22.49
CA LEU A 224 14.33 -5.05 -23.67
C LEU A 224 14.52 -3.75 -24.46
N GLN A 225 13.48 -2.95 -24.65
CA GLN A 225 13.60 -1.65 -25.32
C GLN A 225 14.47 -0.67 -24.51
N ARG A 226 14.39 -0.69 -23.17
CA ARG A 226 15.21 0.15 -22.30
C ARG A 226 16.68 -0.28 -22.30
N ILE A 227 16.98 -1.58 -22.25
CA ILE A 227 18.37 -2.06 -22.20
C ILE A 227 19.13 -1.77 -23.49
N ILE A 228 18.48 -1.84 -24.66
CA ILE A 228 19.15 -1.58 -25.95
C ILE A 228 19.46 -0.10 -26.20
N LYS A 229 18.78 0.82 -25.50
CA LYS A 229 19.03 2.26 -25.58
C LYS A 229 20.27 2.71 -24.79
N LYS A 230 20.88 1.83 -24.00
CA LYS A 230 22.09 2.15 -23.22
C LYS A 230 23.35 2.01 -24.08
N ASP A 231 24.31 2.91 -23.89
CA ASP A 231 25.58 2.91 -24.66
C ASP A 231 26.36 1.59 -24.56
N ASN A 232 26.23 0.89 -23.43
CA ASN A 232 26.88 -0.41 -23.16
C ASN A 232 25.92 -1.61 -23.32
N ALA A 233 24.85 -1.49 -24.12
CA ALA A 233 23.82 -2.53 -24.30
C ALA A 233 24.38 -3.93 -24.59
N VAL A 234 25.40 -4.03 -25.46
CA VAL A 234 26.01 -5.32 -25.81
C VAL A 234 26.64 -5.99 -24.58
N ASP A 235 27.32 -5.23 -23.73
CA ASP A 235 27.98 -5.78 -22.54
C ASP A 235 26.97 -6.15 -21.46
N LEU A 236 25.93 -5.32 -21.25
CA LEU A 236 24.81 -5.63 -20.34
C LEU A 236 24.04 -6.88 -20.76
N LEU A 237 23.73 -7.02 -22.05
CA LEU A 237 23.06 -8.23 -22.55
C LEU A 237 23.98 -9.44 -22.45
N SER A 238 25.29 -9.27 -22.67
CA SER A 238 26.25 -10.37 -22.61
C SER A 238 26.58 -10.84 -21.19
N SER A 239 26.16 -10.13 -20.14
CA SER A 239 26.29 -10.60 -18.75
C SER A 239 25.26 -11.67 -18.40
N TYR A 240 24.20 -11.83 -19.21
CA TYR A 240 23.21 -12.88 -19.01
C TYR A 240 23.74 -14.25 -19.43
N ASN A 241 23.47 -15.26 -18.61
CA ASN A 241 23.89 -16.63 -18.90
C ASN A 241 23.28 -17.11 -20.23
N GLY A 242 24.12 -17.58 -21.15
CA GLY A 242 23.72 -18.05 -22.48
C GLY A 242 23.62 -16.96 -23.55
N ILE A 243 23.87 -15.69 -23.22
CA ILE A 243 23.95 -14.58 -24.19
C ILE A 243 25.41 -14.16 -24.36
N GLY A 244 26.03 -14.53 -25.49
CA GLY A 244 27.34 -13.97 -25.88
C GLY A 244 27.19 -12.73 -26.74
N LYS A 245 28.28 -11.98 -26.97
CA LYS A 245 28.30 -10.73 -27.77
C LYS A 245 27.59 -10.84 -29.13
N LYS A 246 27.69 -11.98 -29.82
CA LYS A 246 26.98 -12.22 -31.08
C LYS A 246 25.46 -12.26 -30.89
N ARG A 247 24.97 -13.00 -29.88
CA ARG A 247 23.54 -13.08 -29.56
C ARG A 247 23.01 -11.74 -29.05
N ALA A 248 23.80 -11.01 -28.26
CA ALA A 248 23.45 -9.65 -27.82
C ALA A 248 23.20 -8.72 -29.01
N LYS A 249 24.08 -8.71 -30.01
CA LYS A 249 23.87 -7.95 -31.25
C LYS A 249 22.62 -8.39 -32.01
N THR A 250 22.43 -9.71 -32.17
CA THR A 250 21.20 -10.24 -32.80
C THR A 250 19.94 -9.83 -32.05
N LEU A 251 19.96 -9.82 -30.72
CA LEU A 251 18.83 -9.37 -29.90
C LEU A 251 18.56 -7.87 -30.11
N ILE A 252 19.60 -7.04 -30.16
CA ILE A 252 19.44 -5.61 -30.48
C ILE A 252 18.77 -5.43 -31.85
N ASP A 253 19.20 -6.18 -32.87
CA ASP A 253 18.58 -6.13 -34.20
C ASP A 253 17.10 -6.56 -34.19
N ILE A 254 16.76 -7.59 -33.40
CA ILE A 254 15.36 -8.04 -33.22
C ILE A 254 14.53 -6.94 -32.55
N ILE A 255 15.01 -6.34 -31.45
CA ILE A 255 14.23 -5.37 -30.66
C ILE A 255 14.12 -4.01 -31.36
N ASN A 256 15.05 -3.67 -32.25
CA ASN A 256 14.93 -2.48 -33.12
C ASN A 256 13.95 -2.65 -34.29
N ASN A 257 13.45 -3.87 -34.53
CA ASN A 257 12.46 -4.12 -35.57
C ASN A 257 11.05 -4.04 -34.97
N GLU A 258 10.28 -3.01 -35.35
CA GLU A 258 8.92 -2.80 -34.83
C GLU A 258 7.98 -3.97 -35.14
N ASP A 259 8.13 -4.62 -36.30
CA ASP A 259 7.34 -5.81 -36.65
C ASP A 259 7.57 -6.97 -35.67
N GLU A 260 8.80 -7.12 -35.16
CA GLU A 260 9.12 -8.13 -34.14
C GLU A 260 8.55 -7.76 -32.78
N ILE A 261 8.54 -6.47 -32.43
CA ILE A 261 7.89 -6.00 -31.21
C ILE A 261 6.38 -6.25 -31.27
N ASP A 262 5.74 -5.98 -32.40
CA ASP A 262 4.31 -6.25 -32.58
C ASP A 262 3.98 -7.74 -32.53
N LEU A 263 4.86 -8.61 -33.04
CA LEU A 263 4.72 -10.05 -32.82
C LEU A 263 4.74 -10.40 -31.33
N LEU A 264 5.72 -9.87 -30.58
CA LEU A 264 5.84 -10.14 -29.14
C LEU A 264 4.63 -9.62 -28.37
N ARG A 265 4.17 -8.39 -28.64
CA ARG A 265 2.93 -7.81 -28.09
C ARG A 265 1.75 -8.77 -28.29
N ASN A 266 1.60 -9.32 -29.49
CA ASN A 266 0.54 -10.27 -29.83
C ASN A 266 0.78 -11.72 -29.36
N GLY A 267 1.70 -11.96 -28.42
CA GLY A 267 1.97 -13.28 -27.85
C GLY A 267 2.72 -14.25 -28.78
N LYS A 268 3.33 -13.72 -29.84
CA LYS A 268 4.14 -14.51 -30.80
C LYS A 268 5.62 -14.25 -30.54
N ILE A 269 6.36 -15.31 -30.20
CA ILE A 269 7.79 -15.17 -29.84
C ILE A 269 8.70 -14.72 -31.00
N GLY A 270 8.25 -14.77 -32.25
CA GLY A 270 9.00 -14.31 -33.42
C GLY A 270 10.45 -14.82 -33.47
N ASN A 271 11.36 -13.91 -33.86
CA ASN A 271 12.80 -14.17 -33.86
C ASN A 271 13.42 -14.18 -32.46
N LEU A 272 12.71 -13.74 -31.42
CA LEU A 272 13.16 -13.88 -30.03
C LEU A 272 13.31 -15.36 -29.62
N SER A 273 12.65 -16.30 -30.32
CA SER A 273 12.85 -17.74 -30.18
C SER A 273 14.30 -18.21 -30.39
N LYS A 274 15.15 -17.40 -31.02
CA LYS A 274 16.59 -17.63 -31.17
C LYS A 274 17.36 -17.44 -29.86
N MET A 275 16.77 -16.77 -28.87
CA MET A 275 17.35 -16.58 -27.55
C MET A 275 17.06 -17.77 -26.62
N PRO A 276 17.94 -18.07 -25.66
CA PRO A 276 17.67 -19.09 -24.66
C PRO A 276 16.40 -18.78 -23.87
N VAL A 277 15.50 -19.76 -23.70
CA VAL A 277 14.28 -19.59 -22.89
C VAL A 277 14.62 -19.18 -21.45
N GLY A 278 15.72 -19.68 -20.90
CA GLY A 278 16.21 -19.29 -19.57
C GLY A 278 16.51 -17.79 -19.44
N PHE A 279 16.98 -17.15 -20.51
CA PHE A 279 17.21 -15.70 -20.53
C PHE A 279 15.89 -14.92 -20.45
N ILE A 280 14.89 -15.32 -21.24
CA ILE A 280 13.56 -14.69 -21.23
C ILE A 280 12.90 -14.88 -19.86
N LYS A 281 12.99 -16.09 -19.29
CA LYS A 281 12.49 -16.38 -17.94
C LYS A 281 13.18 -15.54 -16.87
N GLN A 282 14.50 -15.32 -16.96
CA GLN A 282 15.21 -14.45 -16.02
C GLN A 282 14.67 -13.01 -16.04
N ILE A 283 14.35 -12.47 -17.23
CA ILE A 283 13.69 -11.16 -17.34
C ILE A 283 12.29 -11.20 -16.75
N ALA A 284 11.50 -12.26 -17.02
CA ALA A 284 10.16 -12.42 -16.47
C ALA A 284 10.17 -12.47 -14.93
N TYR A 285 11.08 -13.25 -14.32
CA TYR A 285 11.24 -13.30 -12.86
C TYR A 285 11.66 -11.95 -12.27
N ALA A 286 12.56 -11.22 -12.95
CA ALA A 286 12.93 -9.88 -12.52
C ALA A 286 11.72 -8.93 -12.56
N GLY A 287 10.90 -9.02 -13.60
CA GLY A 287 9.67 -8.24 -13.73
C GLY A 287 8.64 -8.55 -12.66
N ILE A 288 8.41 -9.82 -12.36
CA ILE A 288 7.50 -10.21 -11.29
C ILE A 288 7.96 -9.60 -9.96
N ASN A 289 9.24 -9.78 -9.60
CA ASN A 289 9.78 -9.22 -8.36
C ASN A 289 9.70 -7.67 -8.31
N GLU A 290 9.74 -6.99 -9.46
CA GLU A 290 9.58 -5.54 -9.54
C GLU A 290 8.10 -5.13 -9.42
N MET A 291 7.16 -5.95 -9.91
CA MET A 291 5.74 -5.62 -10.01
C MET A 291 4.86 -6.11 -8.85
N ILE A 292 5.25 -7.14 -8.09
CA ILE A 292 4.42 -7.67 -6.99
C ILE A 292 4.04 -6.57 -6.00
N ALA A 293 2.84 -6.69 -5.43
CA ALA A 293 2.41 -5.88 -4.30
C ALA A 293 2.49 -6.69 -3.00
N ASN A 294 3.18 -6.14 -2.00
CA ASN A 294 3.35 -6.77 -0.69
C ASN A 294 2.41 -6.11 0.33
N VAL A 295 1.30 -6.79 0.63
CA VAL A 295 0.29 -6.33 1.60
C VAL A 295 0.31 -7.18 2.87
N ASP A 296 -0.20 -6.64 3.98
CA ASP A 296 -0.45 -7.42 5.20
C ASP A 296 -1.66 -8.37 4.96
N GLU A 297 -1.36 -9.63 4.62
CA GLU A 297 -2.35 -10.67 4.31
C GLU A 297 -3.42 -10.83 5.42
N PRO A 298 -3.06 -10.94 6.72
CA PRO A 298 -4.00 -10.93 7.83
C PRO A 298 -4.98 -9.76 7.86
N VAL A 299 -4.62 -8.58 7.35
CA VAL A 299 -5.54 -7.44 7.30
C VAL A 299 -6.57 -7.64 6.21
N THR A 300 -6.12 -8.09 5.03
CA THR A 300 -6.98 -8.25 3.85
C THR A 300 -7.96 -9.42 4.02
N SER A 301 -7.53 -10.52 4.64
CA SER A 301 -8.38 -11.70 4.85
C SER A 301 -9.35 -11.56 6.04
N ASP A 302 -9.12 -10.63 6.98
CA ASP A 302 -9.99 -10.42 8.13
C ASP A 302 -11.24 -9.58 7.79
N ILE A 303 -12.35 -10.28 7.52
CA ILE A 303 -13.66 -9.69 7.22
C ILE A 303 -14.30 -8.91 8.39
N LYS A 304 -13.65 -8.82 9.56
CA LYS A 304 -14.16 -8.15 10.77
C LYS A 304 -13.16 -7.12 11.32
N ARG A 305 -12.11 -6.80 10.55
CA ARG A 305 -11.04 -5.89 10.94
C ARG A 305 -11.59 -4.52 11.33
N LEU A 306 -10.92 -3.88 12.27
CA LEU A 306 -11.08 -2.46 12.56
C LEU A 306 -9.97 -1.69 11.85
N ILE A 307 -10.34 -0.71 11.04
CA ILE A 307 -9.45 0.16 10.28
C ILE A 307 -9.55 1.59 10.77
N ARG A 308 -8.49 2.36 10.55
CA ARG A 308 -8.39 3.71 11.12
C ARG A 308 -9.34 4.67 10.42
N LEU A 309 -10.00 5.53 11.19
CA LEU A 309 -10.94 6.50 10.65
C LEU A 309 -10.21 7.61 9.87
N PRO A 310 -10.51 7.82 8.56
CA PRO A 310 -10.03 8.98 7.84
C PRO A 310 -10.47 10.30 8.49
N GLY A 311 -9.58 11.29 8.49
CA GLY A 311 -9.77 12.56 9.19
C GLY A 311 -9.46 12.54 10.69
N SER A 312 -9.26 11.37 11.31
CA SER A 312 -8.77 11.29 12.69
C SER A 312 -7.26 11.53 12.80
N LEU A 313 -6.75 11.61 14.04
CA LEU A 313 -5.32 11.66 14.31
C LEU A 313 -4.75 10.30 14.71
N HIS A 314 -3.51 10.05 14.30
CA HIS A 314 -2.77 8.85 14.67
C HIS A 314 -1.96 9.09 15.95
N GLY A 315 -2.35 8.47 17.07
CA GLY A 315 -1.72 8.67 18.38
C GLY A 315 -0.21 8.34 18.48
N GLY A 316 0.33 7.55 17.55
CA GLY A 316 1.76 7.24 17.49
C GLY A 316 2.62 8.24 16.70
N SER A 317 2.02 9.23 16.03
CA SER A 317 2.73 10.21 15.20
C SER A 317 2.19 11.65 15.33
N GLY A 318 0.96 11.81 15.80
CA GLY A 318 0.23 13.08 15.77
C GLY A 318 -0.25 13.50 14.37
N MET A 319 -0.01 12.70 13.34
CA MET A 319 -0.40 13.07 11.97
C MET A 319 -1.84 12.69 11.67
N LYS A 320 -2.44 13.42 10.73
CA LYS A 320 -3.79 13.17 10.23
C LYS A 320 -3.82 11.92 9.34
N VAL A 321 -4.89 11.16 9.49
CA VAL A 321 -5.25 10.08 8.57
C VAL A 321 -5.93 10.73 7.37
N THR A 322 -5.34 10.63 6.18
CA THR A 322 -5.70 11.47 5.04
C THR A 322 -6.21 10.61 3.89
N VAL A 323 -7.40 10.93 3.38
CA VAL A 323 -7.91 10.34 2.12
C VAL A 323 -7.25 11.06 0.96
N LEU A 324 -6.88 10.29 -0.07
CA LEU A 324 -6.22 10.76 -1.28
C LEU A 324 -6.94 10.18 -2.50
N SER A 325 -7.08 10.99 -3.55
CA SER A 325 -7.27 10.49 -4.91
C SER A 325 -5.96 9.92 -5.48
N SER A 326 -6.04 9.21 -6.61
CA SER A 326 -4.87 8.76 -7.38
C SER A 326 -3.92 9.91 -7.68
N SER A 327 -4.46 11.03 -8.19
CA SER A 327 -3.70 12.24 -8.52
C SER A 327 -3.06 12.93 -7.31
N GLU A 328 -3.72 12.89 -6.14
CA GLU A 328 -3.16 13.45 -4.91
C GLU A 328 -2.04 12.57 -4.37
N LEU A 329 -2.15 11.24 -4.50
CA LEU A 329 -1.11 10.31 -4.05
C LEU A 329 0.25 10.69 -4.65
N ASP A 330 0.33 11.01 -5.95
CA ASP A 330 1.56 11.41 -6.64
C ASP A 330 2.31 12.54 -5.92
N THR A 331 1.59 13.58 -5.51
CA THR A 331 2.19 14.80 -4.95
C THR A 331 2.20 14.84 -3.43
N PHE A 332 1.50 13.92 -2.77
CA PHE A 332 1.36 13.88 -1.32
C PHE A 332 2.70 13.64 -0.62
N ASP A 333 3.06 14.54 0.29
CA ASP A 333 4.16 14.40 1.25
C ASP A 333 3.58 14.28 2.66
N PRO A 334 3.58 13.07 3.28
CA PRO A 334 3.02 12.88 4.62
C PRO A 334 3.70 13.75 5.69
N LEU A 335 4.99 14.09 5.53
CA LEU A 335 5.76 14.88 6.49
C LEU A 335 5.48 16.39 6.37
N THR A 336 4.63 16.79 5.43
CA THR A 336 4.16 18.15 5.24
C THR A 336 2.63 18.23 5.30
N ASP A 337 1.93 17.42 4.49
CA ASP A 337 0.50 17.50 4.24
C ASP A 337 -0.35 16.85 5.34
N ALA A 338 0.16 15.80 5.98
CA ALA A 338 -0.53 15.16 7.12
C ALA A 338 -0.26 15.87 8.46
N VAL A 339 0.56 16.93 8.47
CA VAL A 339 1.02 17.62 9.68
C VAL A 339 0.13 18.82 10.00
N VAL A 340 -0.78 18.60 10.95
CA VAL A 340 -1.87 19.54 11.28
C VAL A 340 -1.54 20.57 12.37
N PHE A 341 -0.47 20.36 13.13
CA PHE A 341 -0.10 21.23 14.25
C PHE A 341 0.75 22.42 13.81
N GLY A 342 0.75 23.47 14.63
CA GLY A 342 1.33 24.78 14.33
C GLY A 342 2.83 24.86 14.57
N ASN A 343 3.35 26.09 14.51
CA ASN A 343 4.77 26.40 14.72
C ASN A 343 5.08 26.95 16.13
N GLU A 344 4.11 26.91 17.06
CA GLU A 344 4.32 27.41 18.42
C GLU A 344 5.52 26.73 19.06
N SER A 345 6.34 27.48 19.80
CA SER A 345 7.50 26.90 20.47
C SER A 345 7.04 26.10 21.69
N VAL A 346 7.41 24.83 21.73
CA VAL A 346 7.05 23.86 22.77
C VAL A 346 8.32 23.31 23.38
N GLU A 347 8.42 23.40 24.70
CA GLU A 347 9.51 22.80 25.46
C GLU A 347 9.24 21.31 25.70
N ILE A 348 10.22 20.48 25.37
CA ILE A 348 10.17 19.03 25.56
C ILE A 348 11.48 18.52 26.16
N ASN A 349 11.40 17.41 26.90
CA ASN A 349 12.52 16.65 27.39
C ASN A 349 12.67 15.36 26.56
N VAL A 350 13.65 15.37 25.67
CA VAL A 350 14.02 14.26 24.79
C VAL A 350 14.72 13.19 25.64
N LYS A 351 14.23 11.95 25.58
CA LYS A 351 14.68 10.81 26.38
C LYS A 351 15.66 9.88 25.65
N ARG A 352 15.76 10.01 24.33
CA ARG A 352 16.70 9.25 23.50
C ARG A 352 16.99 10.00 22.20
N PRO A 353 18.19 9.82 21.61
CA PRO A 353 18.53 10.49 20.37
C PRO A 353 17.56 10.12 19.24
N TYR A 354 17.23 11.10 18.40
CA TYR A 354 16.33 10.91 17.27
C TYR A 354 16.56 11.96 16.18
N SER A 355 16.46 11.54 14.93
CA SER A 355 16.50 12.42 13.76
C SER A 355 15.15 12.40 13.05
N LEU A 356 14.62 13.59 12.79
CA LEU A 356 13.32 13.79 12.15
C LEU A 356 13.44 14.84 11.04
N ASN A 357 12.94 14.54 9.85
CA ASN A 357 12.62 15.56 8.85
C ASN A 357 11.11 15.79 8.85
N MET A 358 10.66 17.03 8.98
CA MET A 358 9.24 17.37 8.97
C MET A 358 9.04 18.84 8.57
N LYS A 359 8.08 19.12 7.67
CA LYS A 359 7.85 20.43 7.04
C LYS A 359 9.12 21.04 6.45
N GLY A 360 9.92 20.22 5.76
CA GLY A 360 11.17 20.63 5.12
C GLY A 360 12.29 21.06 6.07
N LYS A 361 12.18 20.75 7.37
CA LYS A 361 13.19 21.04 8.39
C LYS A 361 13.71 19.75 9.00
N GLU A 362 15.02 19.69 9.16
CA GLU A 362 15.70 18.60 9.87
C GLU A 362 15.88 18.96 11.35
N PHE A 363 15.53 18.00 12.22
CA PHE A 363 15.67 18.06 13.65
C PHE A 363 16.51 16.87 14.10
N CYS A 364 17.72 17.14 14.57
CA CYS A 364 18.58 16.15 15.22
C CYS A 364 18.65 16.49 16.70
N VAL A 365 18.08 15.63 17.53
CA VAL A 365 18.02 15.84 18.98
C VAL A 365 18.75 14.71 19.70
N GLU A 366 19.48 15.10 20.74
CA GLU A 366 20.07 14.20 21.74
C GLU A 366 19.22 14.22 23.01
N GLU A 367 19.56 13.40 24.01
CA GLU A 367 18.89 13.46 25.33
C GLU A 367 19.05 14.86 25.95
N GLY A 368 17.96 15.48 26.40
CA GLY A 368 17.97 16.84 26.96
C GLY A 368 16.71 17.66 26.68
N ILE A 369 16.74 18.94 27.07
CA ILE A 369 15.61 19.87 26.94
C ILE A 369 15.76 20.68 25.65
N TYR A 370 14.70 20.72 24.84
CA TYR A 370 14.65 21.44 23.58
C TYR A 370 13.37 22.26 23.46
N ASN A 371 13.46 23.41 22.80
CA ASN A 371 12.32 24.20 22.36
C ASN A 371 12.14 23.98 20.85
N LEU A 372 11.11 23.23 20.47
CA LEU A 372 10.83 22.87 19.07
C LEU A 372 9.48 23.41 18.61
N PRO A 373 9.24 23.56 17.30
CA PRO A 373 7.90 23.80 16.78
C PRO A 373 6.92 22.71 17.24
N GLU A 374 5.68 23.11 17.54
CA GLU A 374 4.63 22.25 18.10
C GLU A 374 4.46 20.94 17.31
N TYR A 375 4.45 21.01 15.98
CA TYR A 375 4.32 19.81 15.15
C TYR A 375 5.44 18.78 15.38
N ALA A 376 6.68 19.23 15.51
CA ALA A 376 7.83 18.36 15.73
C ALA A 376 7.82 17.82 17.17
N ALA A 377 7.50 18.69 18.13
CA ALA A 377 7.37 18.30 19.53
C ALA A 377 6.30 17.21 19.72
N ILE A 378 5.09 17.40 19.17
CA ILE A 378 4.02 16.42 19.24
C ILE A 378 4.43 15.09 18.57
N HIS A 379 5.08 15.13 17.41
CA HIS A 379 5.54 13.92 16.75
C HIS A 379 6.52 13.12 17.63
N LEU A 380 7.53 13.77 18.19
CA LEU A 380 8.51 13.13 19.08
C LEU A 380 7.87 12.58 20.36
N ILE A 381 6.91 13.31 20.94
CA ILE A 381 6.14 12.86 22.10
C ILE A 381 5.30 11.61 21.75
N CYS A 382 4.54 11.65 20.65
CA CYS A 382 3.72 10.54 20.19
C CYS A 382 4.54 9.28 19.86
N ARG A 383 5.76 9.44 19.34
CA ARG A 383 6.75 8.37 19.13
C ARG A 383 7.36 7.81 20.42
N GLY A 384 7.04 8.41 21.57
CA GLY A 384 7.62 8.06 22.87
C GLY A 384 9.11 8.38 22.97
N VAL A 385 9.61 9.31 22.17
CA VAL A 385 11.01 9.77 22.16
C VAL A 385 11.20 10.90 23.17
N ALA A 386 10.17 11.71 23.41
CA ALA A 386 10.21 12.86 24.31
C ALA A 386 9.00 12.90 25.25
N GLU A 387 9.12 13.69 26.31
CA GLU A 387 8.03 14.08 27.19
C GLU A 387 7.82 15.59 27.15
N TYR A 388 6.60 16.05 27.41
CA TYR A 388 6.28 17.48 27.44
C TYR A 388 6.83 18.13 28.71
N GLY A 389 7.41 19.32 28.57
CA GLY A 389 8.07 20.05 29.64
C GLY A 389 9.52 19.60 29.89
N SER A 390 10.16 20.24 30.87
CA SER A 390 11.55 20.04 31.30
C SER A 390 11.83 18.71 31.98
#